data_AF-A0A372Q9A2-F1
#
_entry.id   AF-A0A372Q9A2-F1
#
_cell.length_a   1.000
_cell.length_b   1.000
_cell.length_c   1.000
_cell.angle_alpha   90.00
_cell.angle_beta   90.00
_cell.angle_gamma   90.00
#
_symmetry.space_group_name_H-M   'P 1'
#
loop_
_entity.id
_entity.type
_entity.pdbx_description
1 polymer ?
#
loop_
_entity_poly.entity_id
_entity_poly.type
_entity_poly.pdbx_seq_one_letter_code
_entity_poly.pdbx_strand_id
1 'polypeptide(L)'
;MGIKLFFDVVVPEEIPLSTFKTRLVNILSNTLKGTSKFGIENISAFPLQGYHTEKKLYIRIITWNQFDQYNTLKAVREVSIRTASDDLIPIYYYRKVAREKRLPLSSWATLSNYFHEYIQGDRTLVLTWDIETYSLLGLDVETASDPSWITIICGSQTNLLKAFALCQKLLSLNIQIGFNNSQYDWQFIVEKAKKLGVLKRMFNRMSLKLLSLEKITKWQYQYNKIKINDMPFHSKHLNTLGCVAIDVRPCFMKFYSKAEKSSLAFYLNECGLESKIDMPFYRIFKYYERALRETNTITAKQMHEVAKYCMIDTLSCQRLMVKRNVINEYREVANIAFISLSDAHYFAIGIKVSNLLSASAWREGVLTSTISERTETESFPGVYIFPPIKGLENRHPVTGLDFRSLYPSLIMTYNLSPNKIILSQKYAEFLRNSGKTLHEINFKFNGIDVLA
;
A
#
# COMPACT_ATOMS: atom_id res chain seq x y z
N MET A 1 22.52 -1.51 -19.68
CA MET A 1 23.03 -1.48 -18.29
C MET A 1 21.81 -1.48 -17.36
N GLY A 2 21.65 -2.47 -16.48
CA GLY A 2 20.46 -2.57 -15.61
C GLY A 2 20.50 -1.61 -14.40
N ILE A 3 19.36 -1.41 -13.73
CA ILE A 3 19.29 -0.66 -12.47
C ILE A 3 20.01 -1.48 -11.39
N LYS A 4 21.09 -0.90 -10.84
CA LYS A 4 21.85 -1.49 -9.74
C LYS A 4 21.29 -1.03 -8.41
N LEU A 5 21.17 -1.96 -7.46
CA LEU A 5 20.71 -1.67 -6.11
C LEU A 5 21.88 -1.19 -5.26
N PHE A 6 21.63 -0.20 -4.40
CA PHE A 6 22.65 0.36 -3.54
C PHE A 6 22.07 0.83 -2.20
N PHE A 7 22.95 1.01 -1.23
CA PHE A 7 22.73 1.77 -0.01
C PHE A 7 24.02 2.49 0.37
N ASP A 8 23.94 3.46 1.26
CA ASP A 8 25.05 4.33 1.61
C ASP A 8 25.44 4.11 3.08
N VAL A 9 26.74 4.21 3.36
CA VAL A 9 27.32 4.07 4.70
C VAL A 9 27.99 5.37 5.10
N VAL A 10 27.71 5.84 6.31
CA VAL A 10 28.34 7.05 6.87
C VAL A 10 29.80 6.74 7.19
N VAL A 11 30.73 7.57 6.72
CA VAL A 11 32.14 7.50 7.13
C VAL A 11 32.31 8.25 8.45
N PRO A 12 32.79 7.60 9.53
CA PRO A 12 33.08 8.28 10.80
C PRO A 12 34.16 9.35 10.63
N GLU A 13 34.01 10.50 11.29
CA GLU A 13 34.95 11.62 11.19
C GLU A 13 36.29 11.29 11.85
N GLU A 14 36.29 10.37 12.81
CA GLU A 14 37.45 9.97 13.60
C GLU A 14 38.32 8.91 12.92
N ILE A 15 37.86 8.32 11.79
CA ILE A 15 38.54 7.21 11.14
C ILE A 15 38.98 7.63 9.72
N PRO A 16 40.27 7.47 9.37
CA PRO A 16 40.73 7.70 8.00
C PRO A 16 39.93 6.88 6.98
N LEU A 17 39.55 7.51 5.87
CA LEU A 17 38.71 6.90 4.83
C LEU A 17 39.29 5.57 4.31
N SER A 18 40.62 5.49 4.12
CA SER A 18 41.30 4.27 3.66
C SER A 18 41.11 3.12 4.65
N THR A 19 41.33 3.36 5.93
CA THR A 19 41.15 2.39 7.01
C THR A 19 39.70 1.91 7.10
N PHE A 20 38.75 2.86 7.04
CA PHE A 20 37.33 2.53 7.08
C PHE A 20 36.89 1.73 5.85
N LYS A 21 37.36 2.09 4.65
CA LYS A 21 37.12 1.32 3.42
C LYS A 21 37.61 -0.12 3.52
N THR A 22 38.84 -0.33 4.00
CA THR A 22 39.40 -1.69 4.16
C THR A 22 38.55 -2.52 5.11
N ARG A 23 38.15 -1.94 6.26
CA ARG A 23 37.24 -2.59 7.20
C ARG A 23 35.90 -2.96 6.54
N LEU A 24 35.32 -2.03 5.79
CA LEU A 24 34.04 -2.24 5.11
C LEU A 24 34.14 -3.33 4.04
N VAL A 25 35.18 -3.31 3.19
CA VAL A 25 35.41 -4.33 2.16
C VAL A 25 35.57 -5.72 2.78
N ASN A 26 36.24 -5.84 3.93
CA ASN A 26 36.38 -7.11 4.64
C ASN A 26 35.02 -7.65 5.11
N ILE A 27 34.17 -6.81 5.69
CA ILE A 27 32.80 -7.19 6.09
C ILE A 27 32.02 -7.70 4.86
N LEU A 28 31.99 -6.92 3.78
CA LEU A 28 31.22 -7.24 2.58
C LEU A 28 31.72 -8.52 1.90
N SER A 29 33.04 -8.69 1.79
CA SER A 29 33.66 -9.87 1.15
C SER A 29 33.41 -11.13 1.95
N ASN A 30 33.44 -11.06 3.28
CA ASN A 30 33.10 -12.18 4.16
C ASN A 30 31.62 -12.57 4.03
N THR A 31 30.72 -11.58 3.99
CA THR A 31 29.27 -11.83 3.82
C THR A 31 28.95 -12.43 2.46
N LEU A 32 29.54 -11.92 1.38
CA LEU A 32 29.21 -12.32 0.00
C LEU A 32 30.10 -13.44 -0.56
N LYS A 33 31.13 -13.86 0.20
CA LYS A 33 32.13 -14.85 -0.20
C LYS A 33 32.90 -14.42 -1.45
N GLY A 34 33.33 -13.16 -1.50
CA GLY A 34 34.15 -12.60 -2.58
C GLY A 34 33.89 -11.12 -2.86
N THR A 35 34.82 -10.49 -3.59
CA THR A 35 34.81 -9.06 -3.94
C THR A 35 34.08 -8.75 -5.24
N SER A 36 33.83 -9.75 -6.09
CA SER A 36 33.21 -9.55 -7.40
C SER A 36 31.71 -9.26 -7.35
N LYS A 37 31.07 -9.38 -6.19
CA LYS A 37 29.61 -9.27 -6.00
C LYS A 37 29.12 -7.88 -5.59
N PHE A 38 30.04 -6.94 -5.36
CA PHE A 38 29.70 -5.58 -4.99
C PHE A 38 30.69 -4.58 -5.60
N GLY A 39 30.24 -3.34 -5.74
CA GLY A 39 31.08 -2.18 -6.00
C GLY A 39 30.97 -1.20 -4.85
N ILE A 40 31.99 -0.37 -4.67
CA ILE A 40 31.96 0.75 -3.73
C ILE A 40 32.31 2.07 -4.43
N GLU A 41 31.65 3.15 -4.03
CA GLU A 41 31.87 4.48 -4.56
C GLU A 41 31.89 5.51 -3.41
N ASN A 42 32.80 6.48 -3.46
CA ASN A 42 32.78 7.60 -2.52
C ASN A 42 31.78 8.64 -2.99
N ILE A 43 30.89 9.06 -2.10
CA ILE A 43 29.94 10.15 -2.39
C ILE A 43 29.95 11.16 -1.24
N SER A 44 29.53 12.39 -1.53
CA SER A 44 29.31 13.42 -0.53
C SER A 44 27.85 13.86 -0.57
N ALA A 45 27.19 13.87 0.58
CA ALA A 45 25.78 14.23 0.70
C ALA A 45 25.47 14.85 2.07
N PHE A 46 24.32 15.50 2.20
CA PHE A 46 23.86 15.99 3.49
C PHE A 46 23.15 14.87 4.26
N PRO A 47 23.42 14.69 5.57
CA PRO A 47 22.58 13.84 6.40
C PRO A 47 21.21 14.50 6.63
N LEU A 48 20.17 13.70 6.80
CA LEU A 48 18.85 14.21 7.17
C LEU A 48 18.81 14.81 8.58
N GLN A 49 19.57 14.24 9.53
CA GLN A 49 19.51 14.65 10.93
C GLN A 49 20.56 15.72 11.26
N GLY A 50 20.12 16.81 11.86
CA GLY A 50 20.95 17.92 12.29
C GLY A 50 21.14 18.98 11.21
N TYR A 51 21.48 20.21 11.63
CA TYR A 51 21.91 21.27 10.73
C TYR A 51 23.37 21.10 10.31
N HIS A 52 23.61 21.00 8.99
CA HIS A 52 24.96 20.91 8.42
C HIS A 52 25.10 21.89 7.25
N THR A 53 26.20 22.63 7.22
CA THR A 53 26.55 23.53 6.11
C THR A 53 27.38 22.84 5.04
N GLU A 54 28.03 21.73 5.39
CA GLU A 54 28.88 20.95 4.51
C GLU A 54 28.35 19.52 4.34
N LYS A 55 28.67 18.92 3.19
CA LYS A 55 28.31 17.54 2.89
C LYS A 55 29.24 16.60 3.67
N LYS A 56 28.67 15.56 4.26
CA LYS A 56 29.43 14.47 4.87
C LYS A 56 29.86 13.45 3.82
N LEU A 57 30.93 12.73 4.12
CA LEU A 57 31.44 11.66 3.27
C LEU A 57 30.69 10.35 3.55
N TYR A 58 30.29 9.67 2.48
CA TYR A 58 29.65 8.37 2.51
C TYR A 58 30.37 7.41 1.56
N ILE A 59 30.23 6.12 1.84
CA ILE A 59 30.58 5.06 0.90
C ILE A 59 29.28 4.41 0.42
N ARG A 60 29.01 4.54 -0.88
CA ARG A 60 27.93 3.84 -1.56
C ARG A 60 28.34 2.41 -1.83
N ILE A 61 27.53 1.46 -1.38
CA ILE A 61 27.69 0.04 -1.65
C ILE A 61 26.68 -0.36 -2.72
N ILE A 62 27.18 -0.81 -3.86
CA ILE A 62 26.38 -1.24 -5.01
C ILE A 62 26.42 -2.76 -5.08
N THR A 63 25.27 -3.39 -5.18
CA THR A 63 25.14 -4.85 -5.31
C THR A 63 24.43 -5.22 -6.60
N TRP A 64 24.62 -6.46 -7.06
CA TRP A 64 24.09 -6.91 -8.34
C TRP A 64 22.69 -7.50 -8.25
N ASN A 65 22.24 -7.85 -7.05
CA ASN A 65 20.90 -8.36 -6.80
C ASN A 65 20.42 -7.97 -5.39
N GLN A 66 19.11 -8.09 -5.21
CA GLN A 66 18.40 -7.69 -4.00
C GLN A 66 18.75 -8.54 -2.77
N PHE A 67 19.09 -9.81 -2.98
CA PHE A 67 19.44 -10.72 -1.89
C PHE A 67 20.79 -10.34 -1.28
N ASP A 68 21.77 -10.05 -2.14
CA ASP A 68 23.10 -9.58 -1.72
C ASP A 68 23.01 -8.20 -1.05
N GLN A 69 22.17 -7.29 -1.58
CA GLN A 69 21.90 -6.00 -0.94
C GLN A 69 21.39 -6.17 0.50
N TYR A 70 20.39 -7.04 0.69
CA TYR A 70 19.81 -7.30 2.00
C TYR A 70 20.84 -7.88 2.99
N ASN A 71 21.58 -8.91 2.58
CA ASN A 71 22.57 -9.56 3.44
C ASN A 71 23.70 -8.61 3.83
N THR A 72 24.19 -7.81 2.89
CA THR A 72 25.25 -6.83 3.16
C THR A 72 24.77 -5.69 4.04
N LEU A 73 23.59 -5.13 3.78
CA LEU A 73 22.98 -4.10 4.65
C LEU A 73 22.82 -4.63 6.08
N LYS A 74 22.33 -5.86 6.24
CA LYS A 74 22.20 -6.50 7.54
C LYS A 74 23.55 -6.66 8.24
N ALA A 75 24.56 -7.21 7.57
CA ALA A 75 25.89 -7.41 8.13
C ALA A 75 26.57 -6.10 8.55
N VAL A 76 26.42 -5.04 7.75
CA VAL A 76 26.94 -3.71 8.08
C VAL A 76 26.28 -3.15 9.34
N ARG A 77 24.96 -3.31 9.49
CA ARG A 77 24.24 -2.85 10.69
C ARG A 77 24.53 -3.71 11.92
N GLU A 78 24.76 -5.01 11.77
CA GLU A 78 25.14 -5.91 12.88
C GLU A 78 26.44 -5.46 13.57
N VAL A 79 27.36 -4.82 12.83
CA VAL A 79 28.58 -4.23 13.39
C VAL A 79 28.43 -2.74 13.77
N SER A 80 27.19 -2.26 13.95
CA SER A 80 26.85 -0.90 14.38
C SER A 80 27.35 0.22 13.46
N ILE A 81 27.52 -0.05 12.17
CA ILE A 81 27.83 0.98 11.18
C ILE A 81 26.52 1.65 10.72
N ARG A 82 26.49 2.99 10.77
CA ARG A 82 25.33 3.79 10.35
C ARG A 82 25.14 3.78 8.84
N THR A 83 23.89 3.63 8.41
CA THR A 83 23.48 3.54 7.00
C THR A 83 22.50 4.65 6.62
N ALA A 84 22.42 4.94 5.32
CA ALA A 84 21.48 5.86 4.70
C ALA A 84 21.13 5.39 3.28
N SER A 85 20.10 5.97 2.66
CA SER A 85 19.50 5.46 1.40
C SER A 85 19.30 3.94 1.49
N ASP A 86 18.70 3.49 2.59
CA ASP A 86 18.57 2.08 2.92
C ASP A 86 17.08 1.65 2.96
N ASP A 87 16.86 0.34 2.85
CA ASP A 87 15.57 -0.31 3.04
C ASP A 87 15.84 -1.77 3.47
N LEU A 88 15.39 -2.15 4.67
CA LEU A 88 15.58 -3.50 5.21
C LEU A 88 14.56 -4.50 4.68
N ILE A 89 13.52 -4.08 3.95
CA ILE A 89 12.47 -4.97 3.48
C ILE A 89 12.72 -5.29 2.00
N PRO A 90 13.30 -6.47 1.69
CA PRO A 90 13.78 -6.74 0.33
C PRO A 90 12.65 -6.63 -0.69
N ILE A 91 11.46 -7.16 -0.35
CA ILE A 91 10.31 -7.23 -1.27
C ILE A 91 9.79 -5.85 -1.73
N TYR A 92 10.17 -4.75 -1.09
CA TYR A 92 9.74 -3.39 -1.44
C TYR A 92 10.84 -2.53 -2.08
N TYR A 93 11.95 -3.14 -2.51
CA TYR A 93 13.08 -2.43 -3.14
C TYR A 93 12.67 -1.52 -4.32
N TYR A 94 11.60 -1.89 -5.04
CA TYR A 94 11.10 -1.12 -6.17
C TYR A 94 10.66 0.29 -5.77
N ARG A 95 10.24 0.52 -4.52
CA ARG A 95 9.87 1.86 -4.00
C ARG A 95 11.09 2.77 -3.91
N LYS A 96 12.21 2.21 -3.45
CA LYS A 96 13.51 2.91 -3.41
C LYS A 96 13.95 3.27 -4.83
N VAL A 97 13.94 2.28 -5.72
CA VAL A 97 14.29 2.50 -7.12
C VAL A 97 13.38 3.57 -7.73
N ALA A 98 12.07 3.46 -7.55
CA ALA A 98 11.09 4.37 -8.12
C ALA A 98 11.27 5.81 -7.60
N ARG A 99 11.46 6.01 -6.29
CA ARG A 99 11.61 7.37 -5.73
C ARG A 99 12.94 8.03 -6.12
N GLU A 100 14.04 7.29 -6.15
CA GLU A 100 15.38 7.83 -6.43
C GLU A 100 15.62 8.03 -7.93
N LYS A 101 14.98 7.22 -8.78
CA LYS A 101 15.02 7.33 -10.25
C LYS A 101 13.80 8.04 -10.84
N ARG A 102 12.84 8.44 -10.00
CA ARG A 102 11.54 9.00 -10.39
C ARG A 102 10.78 8.16 -11.42
N LEU A 103 10.83 6.84 -11.27
CA LEU A 103 10.09 5.96 -12.17
C LEU A 103 8.58 6.08 -11.89
N PRO A 104 7.76 6.32 -12.93
CA PRO A 104 6.32 6.29 -12.79
C PRO A 104 5.83 4.85 -12.59
N LEU A 105 5.18 4.58 -11.46
CA LEU A 105 4.59 3.27 -11.17
C LEU A 105 3.08 3.21 -11.45
N SER A 106 2.42 4.36 -11.61
CA SER A 106 0.97 4.46 -11.84
C SER A 106 0.61 5.64 -12.76
N SER A 107 1.57 6.01 -13.61
CA SER A 107 1.42 7.02 -14.66
C SER A 107 2.16 6.59 -15.92
N TRP A 108 2.05 7.40 -16.98
CA TRP A 108 2.59 7.09 -18.29
C TRP A 108 4.12 7.13 -18.31
N ALA A 109 4.69 6.20 -19.07
CA ALA A 109 6.08 6.21 -19.48
C ALA A 109 6.14 6.02 -20.99
N THR A 110 6.82 6.92 -21.67
CA THR A 110 7.26 6.71 -23.06
C THR A 110 8.55 5.92 -23.04
N LEU A 111 8.79 5.06 -24.02
CA LEU A 111 10.09 4.43 -24.22
C LEU A 111 10.67 5.03 -25.50
N SER A 112 11.73 5.84 -25.39
CA SER A 112 12.40 6.47 -26.53
C SER A 112 13.91 6.30 -26.37
N ASN A 113 14.59 5.69 -27.34
CA ASN A 113 16.06 5.53 -27.31
C ASN A 113 16.63 4.99 -25.97
N TYR A 114 15.91 4.08 -25.29
CA TYR A 114 16.21 3.58 -23.92
C TYR A 114 16.06 4.59 -22.75
N PHE A 115 15.42 5.74 -22.99
CA PHE A 115 15.00 6.75 -22.01
C PHE A 115 13.47 6.81 -21.89
N HIS A 116 12.96 7.53 -20.88
CA HIS A 116 11.53 7.69 -20.66
C HIS A 116 11.07 9.14 -20.51
N GLU A 117 9.88 9.45 -21.03
CA GLU A 117 9.22 10.76 -20.95
C GLU A 117 7.71 10.63 -20.62
N TYR A 118 7.13 11.66 -20.00
CA TYR A 118 5.77 11.66 -19.45
C TYR A 118 4.69 12.15 -20.46
N ILE A 119 3.52 11.49 -20.52
CA ILE A 119 2.35 11.84 -21.36
C ILE A 119 1.01 11.53 -20.61
N GLN A 120 -0.18 11.87 -21.16
CA GLN A 120 -1.55 11.73 -20.58
C GLN A 120 -2.51 11.16 -21.67
N GLY A 121 -3.49 10.26 -21.49
CA GLY A 121 -4.06 9.44 -20.41
C GLY A 121 -4.35 7.99 -20.88
N ASP A 122 -5.31 7.22 -20.30
CA ASP A 122 -5.36 5.73 -20.38
C ASP A 122 -6.73 5.08 -20.62
N ARG A 123 -6.75 3.81 -21.09
CA ARG A 123 -7.87 2.87 -21.03
C ARG A 123 -7.54 1.71 -20.08
N THR A 124 -7.87 1.86 -18.79
CA THR A 124 -7.74 0.81 -17.77
C THR A 124 -9.03 -0.04 -17.69
N LEU A 125 -8.92 -1.37 -17.69
CA LEU A 125 -10.06 -2.26 -17.45
C LEU A 125 -10.16 -2.66 -15.97
N VAL A 126 -11.32 -2.36 -15.37
CA VAL A 126 -11.68 -2.71 -13.99
C VAL A 126 -12.78 -3.76 -14.01
N LEU A 127 -12.54 -4.93 -13.40
CA LEU A 127 -13.57 -5.95 -13.20
C LEU A 127 -14.10 -5.89 -11.77
N THR A 128 -15.42 -5.97 -11.62
CA THR A 128 -16.05 -6.32 -10.35
C THR A 128 -16.59 -7.73 -10.42
N TRP A 129 -16.48 -8.50 -9.35
CA TRP A 129 -17.04 -9.84 -9.26
C TRP A 129 -17.42 -10.20 -7.83
N ASP A 130 -18.36 -11.13 -7.73
CA ASP A 130 -19.00 -11.62 -6.51
C ASP A 130 -19.33 -13.12 -6.67
N ILE A 131 -19.46 -13.87 -5.58
CA ILE A 131 -19.84 -15.29 -5.62
C ILE A 131 -21.04 -15.60 -4.75
N GLU A 132 -21.86 -16.53 -5.21
CA GLU A 132 -22.87 -17.20 -4.39
C GLU A 132 -22.47 -18.63 -4.10
N THR A 133 -22.70 -19.06 -2.86
CA THR A 133 -22.37 -20.42 -2.41
C THR A 133 -23.60 -21.15 -1.91
N TYR A 134 -23.67 -22.45 -2.19
CA TYR A 134 -24.73 -23.34 -1.71
C TYR A 134 -24.09 -24.53 -0.97
N SER A 135 -24.71 -24.95 0.14
CA SER A 135 -24.13 -25.91 1.09
C SER A 135 -24.08 -27.36 0.59
N LEU A 136 -24.89 -27.72 -0.40
CA LEU A 136 -24.95 -29.06 -0.99
C LEU A 136 -24.23 -29.13 -2.35
N LEU A 137 -23.70 -30.31 -2.68
CA LEU A 137 -23.12 -30.62 -3.99
C LEU A 137 -24.22 -30.67 -5.06
N GLY A 138 -24.56 -29.51 -5.63
CA GLY A 138 -25.45 -29.38 -6.78
C GLY A 138 -24.72 -28.80 -7.99
N LEU A 139 -25.01 -29.35 -9.16
CA LEU A 139 -24.30 -29.12 -10.42
C LEU A 139 -25.34 -28.74 -11.48
N ASP A 140 -25.06 -27.68 -12.25
CA ASP A 140 -25.85 -27.05 -13.32
C ASP A 140 -27.34 -26.82 -13.06
N VAL A 141 -27.71 -25.55 -13.04
CA VAL A 141 -29.10 -25.13 -12.97
C VAL A 141 -29.37 -24.16 -14.10
N GLU A 142 -30.33 -24.49 -14.96
CA GLU A 142 -30.76 -23.60 -16.03
C GLU A 142 -31.35 -22.30 -15.46
N THR A 143 -31.07 -21.20 -16.15
CA THR A 143 -31.61 -19.87 -15.84
C THR A 143 -32.29 -19.31 -17.09
N ALA A 144 -33.34 -18.52 -16.89
CA ALA A 144 -34.01 -17.86 -18.00
C ALA A 144 -33.03 -16.92 -18.74
N SER A 145 -32.98 -17.03 -20.06
CA SER A 145 -32.15 -16.18 -20.92
C SER A 145 -32.53 -14.70 -20.75
N ASP A 146 -31.53 -13.83 -20.68
CA ASP A 146 -31.68 -12.38 -20.66
C ASP A 146 -30.71 -11.76 -21.68
N PRO A 147 -31.17 -10.90 -22.61
CA PRO A 147 -30.28 -10.25 -23.58
C PRO A 147 -29.29 -9.25 -22.94
N SER A 148 -29.52 -8.85 -21.69
CA SER A 148 -28.68 -7.87 -20.96
C SER A 148 -27.39 -8.46 -20.42
N TRP A 149 -27.23 -9.80 -20.42
CA TRP A 149 -26.01 -10.45 -19.94
C TRP A 149 -25.74 -11.80 -20.62
N ILE A 150 -24.50 -12.25 -20.49
CA ILE A 150 -24.08 -13.57 -20.98
C ILE A 150 -24.02 -14.53 -19.79
N THR A 151 -24.75 -15.63 -19.87
CA THR A 151 -24.69 -16.72 -18.90
C THR A 151 -23.79 -17.85 -19.44
N ILE A 152 -22.81 -18.27 -18.64
CA ILE A 152 -21.97 -19.42 -18.92
C ILE A 152 -22.32 -20.54 -17.94
N ILE A 153 -23.04 -21.55 -18.41
CA ILE A 153 -23.40 -22.74 -17.62
C ILE A 153 -22.22 -23.72 -17.64
N CYS A 154 -21.88 -24.29 -16.48
CA CYS A 154 -20.65 -25.04 -16.29
C CYS A 154 -20.92 -26.39 -15.61
N GLY A 155 -20.95 -27.46 -16.40
CA GLY A 155 -21.17 -28.86 -15.99
C GLY A 155 -20.24 -29.49 -14.97
N SER A 156 -19.45 -28.70 -14.25
CA SER A 156 -18.94 -29.04 -12.92
C SER A 156 -18.40 -27.80 -12.21
N GLN A 157 -18.31 -27.85 -10.87
CA GLN A 157 -17.58 -26.85 -10.08
C GLN A 157 -16.14 -26.67 -10.57
N THR A 158 -15.50 -27.76 -11.00
CA THR A 158 -14.18 -27.76 -11.62
C THR A 158 -14.15 -26.94 -12.92
N ASN A 159 -15.15 -27.11 -13.79
CA ASN A 159 -15.26 -26.36 -15.03
C ASN A 159 -15.64 -24.90 -14.77
N LEU A 160 -16.46 -24.62 -13.76
CA LEU A 160 -16.79 -23.26 -13.34
C LEU A 160 -15.53 -22.48 -12.93
N LEU A 161 -14.67 -23.05 -12.08
CA LEU A 161 -13.41 -22.40 -11.69
C LEU A 161 -12.44 -22.24 -12.88
N LYS A 162 -12.42 -23.20 -13.81
CA LYS A 162 -11.63 -23.07 -15.05
C LYS A 162 -12.18 -21.99 -15.97
N ALA A 163 -13.50 -21.87 -16.10
CA ALA A 163 -14.19 -20.87 -16.89
C ALA A 163 -13.96 -19.47 -16.30
N PHE A 164 -14.05 -19.31 -14.98
CA PHE A 164 -13.71 -18.09 -14.27
C PHE A 164 -12.29 -17.62 -14.62
N ALA A 165 -11.29 -18.50 -14.49
CA ALA A 165 -9.92 -18.17 -14.85
C ALA A 165 -9.72 -17.88 -16.34
N LEU A 166 -10.49 -18.53 -17.22
CA LEU A 166 -10.47 -18.26 -18.66
C LEU A 166 -11.06 -16.88 -18.97
N CYS A 167 -12.17 -16.50 -18.33
CA CYS A 167 -12.78 -15.19 -18.48
C CYS A 167 -11.80 -14.09 -18.05
N GLN A 168 -11.16 -14.24 -16.88
CA GLN A 168 -10.14 -13.28 -16.44
C GLN A 168 -8.97 -13.16 -17.43
N LYS A 169 -8.51 -14.28 -17.99
CA LYS A 169 -7.47 -14.28 -19.01
C LYS A 169 -7.89 -13.52 -20.26
N LEU A 170 -9.09 -13.81 -20.77
CA LEU A 170 -9.61 -13.19 -22.00
C LEU A 170 -9.84 -11.69 -21.83
N LEU A 171 -10.31 -11.28 -20.66
CA LEU A 171 -10.51 -9.87 -20.32
C LEU A 171 -9.19 -9.11 -20.10
N SER A 172 -8.09 -9.79 -19.76
CA SER A 172 -6.78 -9.16 -19.51
C SER A 172 -6.86 -8.01 -18.49
N LEU A 173 -7.39 -8.33 -17.32
CA LEU A 173 -7.76 -7.37 -16.28
C LEU A 173 -6.57 -6.62 -15.69
N ASN A 174 -6.74 -5.31 -15.44
CA ASN A 174 -5.75 -4.50 -14.74
C ASN A 174 -6.07 -4.36 -13.25
N ILE A 175 -7.36 -4.23 -12.90
CA ILE A 175 -7.83 -4.08 -11.52
C ILE A 175 -9.03 -4.98 -11.31
N GLN A 176 -9.08 -5.66 -10.16
CA GLN A 176 -10.24 -6.41 -9.70
C GLN A 176 -10.74 -5.82 -8.39
N ILE A 177 -12.04 -5.53 -8.34
CA ILE A 177 -12.75 -5.03 -7.17
C ILE A 177 -13.87 -5.99 -6.78
N GLY A 178 -14.31 -5.87 -5.54
CA GLY A 178 -15.51 -6.51 -5.03
C GLY A 178 -15.66 -6.22 -3.54
N PHE A 179 -16.83 -6.51 -2.99
CA PHE A 179 -17.14 -6.20 -1.60
C PHE A 179 -16.85 -7.38 -0.70
N ASN A 180 -15.88 -7.23 0.21
CA ASN A 180 -15.50 -8.28 1.17
C ASN A 180 -14.79 -9.51 0.55
N ASN A 181 -14.33 -9.41 -0.70
CA ASN A 181 -13.71 -10.51 -1.44
C ASN A 181 -12.48 -11.08 -0.73
N SER A 182 -11.73 -10.26 -0.01
CA SER A 182 -10.51 -10.70 0.69
C SER A 182 -10.80 -11.43 2.01
N GLN A 183 -12.01 -11.33 2.55
CA GLN A 183 -12.41 -12.04 3.77
C GLN A 183 -13.25 -13.27 3.49
N TYR A 184 -13.91 -13.32 2.33
CA TYR A 184 -14.81 -14.42 1.98
C TYR A 184 -14.45 -15.05 0.63
N ASP A 185 -14.69 -14.34 -0.47
CA ASP A 185 -14.72 -14.90 -1.82
C ASP A 185 -13.41 -15.56 -2.25
N TRP A 186 -12.29 -14.84 -2.12
CA TRP A 186 -10.98 -15.37 -2.48
C TRP A 186 -10.59 -16.56 -1.61
N GLN A 187 -10.94 -16.52 -0.33
CA GLN A 187 -10.63 -17.63 0.57
C GLN A 187 -11.43 -18.87 0.14
N PHE A 188 -12.72 -18.70 -0.13
CA PHE A 188 -13.58 -19.78 -0.62
C PHE A 188 -13.07 -20.36 -1.95
N ILE A 189 -12.82 -19.50 -2.94
CA ILE A 189 -12.33 -19.92 -4.27
C ILE A 189 -11.00 -20.66 -4.17
N VAL A 190 -10.03 -20.13 -3.41
CA VAL A 190 -8.70 -20.73 -3.30
C VAL A 190 -8.78 -22.09 -2.60
N GLU A 191 -9.50 -22.19 -1.47
CA GLU A 191 -9.63 -23.46 -0.76
C GLU A 191 -10.41 -24.50 -1.57
N LYS A 192 -11.44 -24.07 -2.32
CA LYS A 192 -12.17 -24.95 -3.25
C LYS A 192 -11.27 -25.42 -4.40
N ALA A 193 -10.50 -24.53 -4.99
CA ALA A 193 -9.57 -24.84 -6.08
C ALA A 193 -8.44 -25.78 -5.64
N LYS A 194 -7.99 -25.70 -4.38
CA LYS A 194 -7.05 -26.68 -3.79
C LYS A 194 -7.68 -28.06 -3.67
N LYS A 195 -8.88 -28.16 -3.08
CA LYS A 195 -9.61 -29.42 -2.92
C LYS A 195 -9.89 -30.12 -4.26
N LEU A 196 -10.19 -29.35 -5.30
CA LEU A 196 -10.43 -29.85 -6.66
C LEU A 196 -9.16 -30.04 -7.51
N GLY A 197 -7.97 -29.75 -6.97
CA GLY A 197 -6.70 -29.91 -7.68
C GLY A 197 -6.49 -28.94 -8.87
N VAL A 198 -7.26 -27.85 -8.95
CA VAL A 198 -7.22 -26.91 -10.10
C VAL A 198 -6.50 -25.59 -9.84
N LEU A 199 -6.10 -25.29 -8.59
CA LEU A 199 -5.49 -24.00 -8.22
C LEU A 199 -4.31 -23.60 -9.12
N LYS A 200 -3.37 -24.52 -9.39
CA LYS A 200 -2.20 -24.24 -10.26
C LYS A 200 -2.63 -23.81 -11.65
N ARG A 201 -3.58 -24.54 -12.26
CA ARG A 201 -4.10 -24.25 -13.60
C ARG A 201 -4.85 -22.93 -13.62
N MET A 202 -5.68 -22.67 -12.60
CA MET A 202 -6.44 -21.44 -12.44
C MET A 202 -5.50 -20.23 -12.37
N PHE A 203 -4.55 -20.23 -11.44
CA PHE A 203 -3.58 -19.15 -11.27
C PHE A 203 -2.78 -18.88 -12.55
N ASN A 204 -2.22 -19.94 -13.16
CA ASN A 204 -1.39 -19.81 -14.36
C ASN A 204 -2.16 -19.35 -15.60
N ARG A 205 -3.50 -19.37 -15.58
CA ARG A 205 -4.34 -18.79 -16.63
C ARG A 205 -4.61 -17.30 -16.39
N MET A 206 -4.75 -16.88 -15.13
CA MET A 206 -5.07 -15.50 -14.73
C MET A 206 -3.82 -14.61 -14.59
N SER A 207 -2.66 -15.20 -14.32
CA SER A 207 -1.40 -14.49 -14.04
C SER A 207 -0.51 -14.36 -15.27
N LEU A 208 0.23 -13.25 -15.38
CA LEU A 208 1.26 -13.05 -16.39
C LEU A 208 2.45 -14.00 -16.25
N LYS A 209 2.66 -14.56 -15.05
CA LYS A 209 3.77 -15.46 -14.74
C LYS A 209 3.28 -16.82 -14.30
N LEU A 210 3.84 -17.86 -14.91
CA LEU A 210 3.61 -19.25 -14.54
C LEU A 210 4.40 -19.61 -13.29
N LEU A 211 3.74 -20.24 -12.32
CA LEU A 211 4.33 -20.66 -11.05
C LEU A 211 3.96 -22.11 -10.69
N SER A 212 4.78 -22.71 -9.83
CA SER A 212 4.47 -23.99 -9.19
C SER A 212 3.40 -23.81 -8.11
N LEU A 213 2.66 -24.88 -7.80
CA LEU A 213 1.62 -24.86 -6.77
C LEU A 213 2.17 -24.43 -5.39
N GLU A 214 3.38 -24.88 -5.06
CA GLU A 214 4.10 -24.49 -3.85
C GLU A 214 4.34 -22.97 -3.81
N LYS A 215 4.87 -22.39 -4.89
CA LYS A 215 5.13 -20.94 -4.98
C LYS A 215 3.84 -20.13 -4.93
N ILE A 216 2.77 -20.61 -5.56
CA ILE A 216 1.46 -19.96 -5.52
C ILE A 216 0.94 -19.93 -4.08
N THR A 217 0.93 -21.06 -3.41
CA THR A 217 0.41 -21.19 -2.04
C THR A 217 1.23 -20.38 -1.04
N LYS A 218 2.55 -20.37 -1.19
CA LYS A 218 3.47 -19.69 -0.27
C LYS A 218 3.53 -18.17 -0.50
N TRP A 219 3.54 -17.73 -1.74
CA TRP A 219 3.87 -16.34 -2.08
C TRP A 219 2.75 -15.54 -2.73
N GLN A 220 1.79 -16.19 -3.39
CA GLN A 220 0.73 -15.49 -4.13
C GLN A 220 -0.60 -15.50 -3.39
N TYR A 221 -0.87 -16.50 -2.54
CA TYR A 221 -2.02 -16.46 -1.63
C TYR A 221 -1.64 -15.65 -0.38
N GLN A 222 -1.77 -14.33 -0.49
CA GLN A 222 -1.19 -13.37 0.44
C GLN A 222 -2.19 -12.97 1.52
N TYR A 223 -1.64 -12.68 2.69
CA TYR A 223 -2.35 -12.06 3.80
C TYR A 223 -1.76 -10.67 4.05
N ASN A 224 -2.63 -9.68 4.11
CA ASN A 224 -2.29 -8.28 4.33
C ASN A 224 -3.16 -7.71 5.45
N LYS A 225 -2.54 -6.93 6.33
CA LYS A 225 -3.25 -6.12 7.33
C LYS A 225 -3.38 -4.70 6.80
N ILE A 226 -4.59 -4.29 6.48
CA ILE A 226 -4.90 -2.92 6.04
C ILE A 226 -5.26 -2.12 7.29
N LYS A 227 -4.54 -1.03 7.56
CA LYS A 227 -4.86 -0.15 8.68
C LYS A 227 -6.13 0.66 8.37
N ILE A 228 -7.15 0.54 9.22
CA ILE A 228 -8.39 1.32 9.17
C ILE A 228 -8.54 2.00 10.53
N ASN A 229 -8.22 3.29 10.61
CA ASN A 229 -8.03 3.99 11.89
C ASN A 229 -7.11 3.17 12.82
N ASP A 230 -7.61 2.84 14.02
CA ASP A 230 -6.89 2.08 15.05
C ASP A 230 -7.11 0.57 14.94
N MET A 231 -7.98 0.11 14.04
CA MET A 231 -8.30 -1.30 13.87
C MET A 231 -7.71 -1.88 12.58
N PRO A 232 -7.10 -3.07 12.62
CA PRO A 232 -6.63 -3.74 11.43
C PRO A 232 -7.79 -4.43 10.69
N PHE A 233 -7.88 -4.24 9.38
CA PHE A 233 -8.67 -5.08 8.50
C PHE A 233 -7.81 -6.18 7.91
N HIS A 234 -8.24 -7.42 8.10
CA HIS A 234 -7.54 -8.60 7.62
C HIS A 234 -8.00 -8.94 6.20
N SER A 235 -7.08 -8.91 5.24
CA SER A 235 -7.34 -9.21 3.83
C SER A 235 -6.51 -10.42 3.41
N LYS A 236 -7.16 -11.47 2.91
CA LYS A 236 -6.50 -12.67 2.37
C LYS A 236 -6.97 -12.92 0.94
N HIS A 237 -6.06 -12.78 -0.03
CA HIS A 237 -6.44 -12.82 -1.45
C HIS A 237 -5.36 -13.50 -2.30
N LEU A 238 -5.74 -13.89 -3.51
CA LEU A 238 -4.82 -14.41 -4.50
C LEU A 238 -4.24 -13.26 -5.31
N ASN A 239 -2.96 -12.93 -5.08
CA ASN A 239 -2.22 -11.92 -5.83
C ASN A 239 -1.88 -12.45 -7.22
N THR A 240 -2.69 -12.09 -8.21
CA THR A 240 -2.48 -12.40 -9.62
C THR A 240 -1.54 -11.38 -10.24
N LEU A 241 -0.31 -11.78 -10.56
CA LEU A 241 0.69 -10.88 -11.14
C LEU A 241 0.18 -10.24 -12.43
N GLY A 242 0.11 -8.91 -12.44
CA GLY A 242 -0.44 -8.11 -13.54
C GLY A 242 -1.81 -7.50 -13.26
N CYS A 243 -2.50 -7.91 -12.17
CA CYS A 243 -3.80 -7.39 -11.78
C CYS A 243 -3.81 -6.97 -10.31
N VAL A 244 -4.29 -5.75 -10.03
CA VAL A 244 -4.37 -5.20 -8.67
C VAL A 244 -5.72 -5.57 -8.04
N ALA A 245 -5.70 -6.28 -6.91
CA ALA A 245 -6.89 -6.55 -6.12
C ALA A 245 -7.17 -5.39 -5.16
N ILE A 246 -8.41 -4.89 -5.15
CA ILE A 246 -8.87 -3.85 -4.22
C ILE A 246 -10.19 -4.31 -3.62
N ASP A 247 -10.21 -4.56 -2.31
CA ASP A 247 -11.46 -4.85 -1.61
C ASP A 247 -12.18 -3.54 -1.30
N VAL A 248 -13.44 -3.41 -1.75
CA VAL A 248 -14.24 -2.19 -1.62
C VAL A 248 -14.56 -1.92 -0.15
N ARG A 249 -14.79 -2.97 0.66
CA ARG A 249 -15.20 -2.81 2.05
C ARG A 249 -14.18 -2.02 2.89
N PRO A 250 -12.88 -2.37 2.93
CA PRO A 250 -11.90 -1.57 3.67
C PRO A 250 -11.67 -0.17 3.08
N CYS A 251 -11.95 0.08 1.80
CA CYS A 251 -11.95 1.45 1.24
C CYS A 251 -13.03 2.30 1.91
N PHE A 252 -14.25 1.77 2.00
CA PHE A 252 -15.39 2.50 2.56
C PHE A 252 -15.35 2.60 4.08
N MET A 253 -14.82 1.59 4.77
CA MET A 253 -14.53 1.70 6.20
C MET A 253 -13.52 2.82 6.51
N LYS A 254 -12.59 3.17 5.60
CA LYS A 254 -11.69 4.32 5.78
C LYS A 254 -12.44 5.66 5.62
N PHE A 255 -13.37 5.76 4.67
CA PHE A 255 -14.17 6.99 4.48
C PHE A 255 -15.18 7.20 5.62
N TYR A 256 -15.81 6.12 6.07
CA TYR A 256 -16.87 6.12 7.08
C TYR A 256 -16.38 5.52 8.39
N SER A 257 -15.29 6.10 8.87
CA SER A 257 -14.44 5.47 9.88
C SER A 257 -15.05 5.47 11.30
N LYS A 258 -16.12 6.24 11.49
CA LYS A 258 -16.94 6.29 12.71
C LYS A 258 -18.26 5.52 12.60
N ALA A 259 -18.54 4.90 11.45
CA ALA A 259 -19.79 4.18 11.26
C ALA A 259 -19.77 2.83 12.00
N GLU A 260 -20.89 2.50 12.63
CA GLU A 260 -21.08 1.20 13.30
C GLU A 260 -21.32 0.06 12.29
N LYS A 261 -21.87 0.40 11.12
CA LYS A 261 -22.20 -0.55 10.05
C LYS A 261 -21.17 -0.50 8.92
N SER A 262 -20.94 -1.66 8.29
CA SER A 262 -20.01 -1.80 7.17
C SER A 262 -20.54 -2.69 6.04
N SER A 263 -21.87 -2.76 5.88
CA SER A 263 -22.51 -3.53 4.81
C SER A 263 -22.55 -2.73 3.50
N LEU A 264 -22.65 -3.45 2.38
CA LEU A 264 -22.79 -2.84 1.05
C LEU A 264 -24.01 -1.90 0.99
N ALA A 265 -25.16 -2.37 1.48
CA ALA A 265 -26.40 -1.58 1.53
C ALA A 265 -26.25 -0.29 2.34
N PHE A 266 -25.55 -0.35 3.48
CA PHE A 266 -25.26 0.83 4.29
C PHE A 266 -24.47 1.87 3.49
N TYR A 267 -23.38 1.47 2.84
CA TYR A 267 -22.57 2.41 2.06
C TYR A 267 -23.25 2.95 0.80
N LEU A 268 -24.14 2.17 0.16
CA LEU A 268 -24.98 2.67 -0.94
C LEU A 268 -25.88 3.81 -0.46
N ASN A 269 -26.55 3.62 0.67
CA ASN A 269 -27.40 4.64 1.29
C ASN A 269 -26.60 5.90 1.67
N GLU A 270 -25.45 5.73 2.34
CA GLU A 270 -24.55 6.84 2.70
C GLU A 270 -23.98 7.60 1.49
N CYS A 271 -24.04 7.00 0.30
CA CYS A 271 -23.63 7.62 -0.95
C CYS A 271 -24.80 8.17 -1.78
N GLY A 272 -26.04 8.04 -1.31
CA GLY A 272 -27.25 8.42 -2.04
C GLY A 272 -27.41 7.64 -3.35
N LEU A 273 -26.97 6.38 -3.37
CA LEU A 273 -27.11 5.47 -4.51
C LEU A 273 -28.34 4.58 -4.32
N GLU A 274 -28.88 4.07 -5.43
CA GLU A 274 -29.95 3.08 -5.39
C GLU A 274 -29.56 1.88 -4.54
N SER A 275 -30.48 1.43 -3.69
CA SER A 275 -30.31 0.25 -2.87
C SER A 275 -30.13 -1.00 -3.73
N LYS A 276 -29.33 -1.94 -3.23
CA LYS A 276 -29.28 -3.31 -3.75
C LYS A 276 -30.63 -4.00 -3.60
N ILE A 277 -30.86 -5.03 -4.39
CA ILE A 277 -31.96 -5.98 -4.14
C ILE A 277 -31.63 -6.74 -2.85
N ASP A 278 -32.59 -6.90 -1.94
CA ASP A 278 -32.42 -7.77 -0.79
C ASP A 278 -32.93 -9.18 -1.12
N MET A 279 -32.06 -10.17 -1.04
CA MET A 279 -32.40 -11.58 -1.23
C MET A 279 -31.84 -12.38 -0.05
N PRO A 280 -32.69 -12.73 0.94
CA PRO A 280 -32.23 -13.52 2.08
C PRO A 280 -31.64 -14.87 1.65
N PHE A 281 -30.58 -15.32 2.32
CA PHE A 281 -29.85 -16.55 1.95
C PHE A 281 -30.76 -17.78 1.86
N TYR A 282 -31.76 -17.91 2.75
CA TYR A 282 -32.69 -19.04 2.73
C TYR A 282 -33.53 -19.09 1.44
N ARG A 283 -33.78 -17.93 0.81
CA ARG A 283 -34.52 -17.83 -0.46
C ARG A 283 -33.67 -18.31 -1.62
N ILE A 284 -32.40 -17.89 -1.66
CA ILE A 284 -31.40 -18.39 -2.62
C ILE A 284 -31.32 -19.92 -2.53
N PHE A 285 -31.19 -20.43 -1.31
CA PHE A 285 -31.07 -21.88 -1.07
C PHE A 285 -32.30 -22.64 -1.53
N LYS A 286 -33.50 -22.12 -1.24
CA LYS A 286 -34.76 -22.71 -1.67
C LYS A 286 -34.91 -22.73 -3.20
N TYR A 287 -34.50 -21.66 -3.87
CA TYR A 287 -34.54 -21.58 -5.33
C TYR A 287 -33.57 -22.57 -5.97
N TYR A 288 -32.34 -22.62 -5.46
CA TYR A 288 -31.32 -23.56 -5.94
C TYR A 288 -31.76 -25.02 -5.72
N GLU A 289 -32.28 -25.34 -4.53
CA GLU A 289 -32.77 -26.69 -4.21
C GLU A 289 -33.90 -27.15 -5.14
N ARG A 290 -34.86 -26.27 -5.40
CA ARG A 290 -35.97 -26.57 -6.33
C ARG A 290 -35.46 -26.82 -7.74
N ALA A 291 -34.53 -25.99 -8.17
CA ALA A 291 -34.03 -26.04 -9.52
C ALA A 291 -33.08 -27.24 -9.77
N LEU A 292 -32.50 -27.82 -8.71
CA LEU A 292 -31.81 -29.12 -8.76
C LEU A 292 -32.80 -30.30 -8.89
N ARG A 293 -34.02 -30.17 -8.36
CA ARG A 293 -35.03 -31.24 -8.39
C ARG A 293 -35.83 -31.25 -9.69
N GLU A 294 -36.14 -30.07 -10.21
CA GLU A 294 -37.01 -29.89 -11.37
C GLU A 294 -36.51 -28.77 -12.30
N THR A 295 -36.43 -29.08 -13.60
CA THR A 295 -36.10 -28.12 -14.65
C THR A 295 -37.38 -27.69 -15.35
N ASN A 296 -37.87 -26.48 -15.04
CA ASN A 296 -39.05 -25.91 -15.68
C ASN A 296 -38.96 -24.38 -15.75
N THR A 297 -39.94 -23.74 -16.38
CA THR A 297 -39.93 -22.28 -16.58
C THR A 297 -39.98 -21.48 -15.28
N ILE A 298 -40.51 -22.05 -14.19
CA ILE A 298 -40.56 -21.40 -12.88
C ILE A 298 -39.20 -21.46 -12.20
N THR A 299 -38.53 -22.62 -12.20
CA THR A 299 -37.20 -22.77 -11.59
C THR A 299 -36.15 -21.98 -12.37
N ALA A 300 -36.26 -21.91 -13.71
CA ALA A 300 -35.43 -21.05 -14.54
C ALA A 300 -35.61 -19.54 -14.23
N LYS A 301 -36.85 -19.08 -13.98
CA LYS A 301 -37.13 -17.70 -13.53
C LYS A 301 -36.56 -17.40 -12.13
N GLN A 302 -36.65 -18.37 -11.20
CA GLN A 302 -36.06 -18.22 -9.87
C GLN A 302 -34.54 -18.09 -9.92
N MET A 303 -33.88 -18.90 -10.75
CA MET A 303 -32.43 -18.78 -10.96
C MET A 303 -32.03 -17.49 -11.66
N HIS A 304 -32.89 -16.98 -12.55
CA HIS A 304 -32.71 -15.67 -13.15
C HIS A 304 -32.79 -14.55 -12.10
N GLU A 305 -33.70 -14.63 -11.12
CA GLU A 305 -33.74 -13.68 -9.99
C GLU A 305 -32.44 -13.71 -9.17
N VAL A 306 -31.91 -14.91 -8.90
CA VAL A 306 -30.62 -15.08 -8.19
C VAL A 306 -29.49 -14.44 -9.00
N ALA A 307 -29.40 -14.72 -10.31
CA ALA A 307 -28.39 -14.14 -11.19
C ALA A 307 -28.47 -12.61 -11.22
N LYS A 308 -29.67 -12.05 -11.31
CA LYS A 308 -29.91 -10.61 -11.28
C LYS A 308 -29.48 -9.97 -9.95
N TYR A 309 -29.75 -10.64 -8.83
CA TYR A 309 -29.28 -10.21 -7.51
C TYR A 309 -27.74 -10.12 -7.46
N CYS A 310 -27.03 -11.18 -7.89
CA CYS A 310 -25.56 -11.21 -7.94
C CYS A 310 -24.97 -10.08 -8.79
N MET A 311 -25.60 -9.83 -9.95
CA MET A 311 -25.19 -8.77 -10.86
C MET A 311 -25.36 -7.37 -10.25
N ILE A 312 -26.45 -7.14 -9.53
CA ILE A 312 -26.71 -5.85 -8.88
C ILE A 312 -25.74 -5.61 -7.73
N ASP A 313 -25.40 -6.63 -6.94
CA ASP A 313 -24.37 -6.51 -5.90
C ASP A 313 -23.00 -6.19 -6.51
N THR A 314 -22.65 -6.84 -7.61
CA THR A 314 -21.42 -6.55 -8.38
C THR A 314 -21.43 -5.11 -8.94
N LEU A 315 -22.51 -4.67 -9.57
CA LEU A 315 -22.63 -3.32 -10.13
C LEU A 315 -22.61 -2.25 -9.02
N SER A 316 -23.21 -2.53 -7.87
CA SER A 316 -23.23 -1.65 -6.71
C SER A 316 -21.84 -1.34 -6.20
N CYS A 317 -20.95 -2.33 -6.16
CA CYS A 317 -19.53 -2.14 -5.82
C CYS A 317 -18.85 -1.15 -6.78
N GLN A 318 -19.09 -1.27 -8.08
CA GLN A 318 -18.55 -0.36 -9.08
C GLN A 318 -19.11 1.06 -8.91
N ARG A 319 -20.43 1.21 -8.70
CA ARG A 319 -21.08 2.51 -8.46
C ARG A 319 -20.47 3.21 -7.24
N LEU A 320 -20.22 2.47 -6.16
CA LEU A 320 -19.52 2.98 -4.97
C LEU A 320 -18.12 3.51 -5.32
N MET A 321 -17.30 2.68 -5.97
CA MET A 321 -15.92 3.04 -6.31
C MET A 321 -15.86 4.27 -7.23
N VAL A 322 -16.78 4.41 -8.17
CA VAL A 322 -16.93 5.59 -9.04
C VAL A 322 -17.39 6.80 -8.24
N LYS A 323 -18.43 6.66 -7.40
CA LYS A 323 -19.01 7.76 -6.61
C LYS A 323 -18.01 8.40 -5.66
N ARG A 324 -17.09 7.60 -5.08
CA ARG A 324 -16.00 8.07 -4.21
C ARG A 324 -14.66 8.26 -4.92
N ASN A 325 -14.61 8.09 -6.24
CA ASN A 325 -13.41 8.30 -7.07
C ASN A 325 -12.14 7.57 -6.57
N VAL A 326 -12.33 6.38 -5.97
CA VAL A 326 -11.31 5.74 -5.13
C VAL A 326 -10.04 5.37 -5.90
N ILE A 327 -10.18 4.82 -7.11
CA ILE A 327 -9.04 4.39 -7.93
C ILE A 327 -8.19 5.60 -8.34
N ASN A 328 -8.82 6.73 -8.67
CA ASN A 328 -8.08 7.93 -9.08
C ASN A 328 -7.35 8.57 -7.90
N GLU A 329 -7.95 8.59 -6.71
CA GLU A 329 -7.26 9.00 -5.47
C GLU A 329 -6.04 8.11 -5.20
N TYR A 330 -6.18 6.78 -5.34
CA TYR A 330 -5.05 5.86 -5.17
C TYR A 330 -3.95 6.07 -6.21
N ARG A 331 -4.31 6.36 -7.47
CA ARG A 331 -3.34 6.68 -8.52
C ARG A 331 -2.58 7.96 -8.20
N GLU A 332 -3.27 9.01 -7.76
CA GLU A 332 -2.64 10.28 -7.39
C GLU A 332 -1.66 10.09 -6.24
N VAL A 333 -2.09 9.41 -5.18
CA VAL A 333 -1.23 9.08 -4.03
C VAL A 333 -0.04 8.21 -4.45
N ALA A 334 -0.27 7.21 -5.31
CA ALA A 334 0.80 6.34 -5.83
C ALA A 334 1.86 7.12 -6.60
N ASN A 335 1.42 8.07 -7.44
CA ASN A 335 2.29 8.92 -8.24
C ASN A 335 3.09 9.90 -7.39
N ILE A 336 2.45 10.57 -6.43
CA ILE A 336 3.12 11.53 -5.55
C ILE A 336 4.14 10.82 -4.64
N ALA A 337 3.79 9.64 -4.10
CA ALA A 337 4.63 8.91 -3.16
C ALA A 337 5.60 7.91 -3.81
N PHE A 338 5.67 7.81 -5.14
CA PHE A 338 6.51 6.84 -5.85
C PHE A 338 6.32 5.39 -5.36
N ILE A 339 5.06 4.99 -5.18
CA ILE A 339 4.65 3.64 -4.78
C ILE A 339 3.73 3.02 -5.84
N SER A 340 3.47 1.72 -5.74
CA SER A 340 2.52 1.08 -6.66
C SER A 340 1.07 1.42 -6.31
N LEU A 341 0.13 1.26 -7.25
CA LEU A 341 -1.30 1.38 -6.98
C LEU A 341 -1.76 0.41 -5.88
N SER A 342 -1.21 -0.81 -5.87
CA SER A 342 -1.44 -1.80 -4.83
C SER A 342 -1.00 -1.28 -3.46
N ASP A 343 0.16 -0.61 -3.39
CA ASP A 343 0.65 -0.05 -2.14
C ASP A 343 -0.27 1.05 -1.57
N ALA A 344 -0.88 1.84 -2.45
CA ALA A 344 -1.84 2.87 -2.04
C ALA A 344 -3.06 2.27 -1.30
N HIS A 345 -3.50 1.06 -1.69
CA HIS A 345 -4.58 0.36 -1.02
C HIS A 345 -4.13 -0.33 0.29
N TYR A 346 -3.04 -1.10 0.23
CA TYR A 346 -2.64 -2.00 1.32
C TYR A 346 -1.80 -1.35 2.42
N PHE A 347 -1.01 -0.30 2.13
CA PHE A 347 -0.12 0.31 3.13
C PHE A 347 -0.72 1.55 3.78
N ALA A 348 -0.34 1.74 5.05
CA ALA A 348 -0.71 2.91 5.83
C ALA A 348 -0.06 4.19 5.28
N ILE A 349 -0.65 5.34 5.63
CA ILE A 349 -0.22 6.66 5.17
C ILE A 349 1.26 6.97 5.49
N GLY A 350 1.77 6.49 6.63
CA GLY A 350 3.15 6.76 7.05
C GLY A 350 4.20 6.29 6.03
N ILE A 351 3.99 5.15 5.38
CA ILE A 351 4.92 4.65 4.36
C ILE A 351 4.87 5.56 3.14
N LYS A 352 3.69 6.04 2.75
CA LYS A 352 3.50 6.93 1.60
C LYS A 352 4.21 8.27 1.83
N VAL A 353 4.03 8.85 3.02
CA VAL A 353 4.70 10.09 3.44
C VAL A 353 6.22 9.90 3.52
N SER A 354 6.69 8.81 4.13
CA SER A 354 8.13 8.50 4.21
C SER A 354 8.78 8.39 2.82
N ASN A 355 8.08 7.76 1.87
CA ASN A 355 8.57 7.57 0.52
C ASN A 355 8.60 8.89 -0.28
N LEU A 356 7.56 9.73 -0.13
CA LEU A 356 7.53 11.10 -0.66
C LEU A 356 8.67 11.97 -0.10
N LEU A 357 8.84 11.98 1.22
CA LEU A 357 9.91 12.74 1.89
C LEU A 357 11.29 12.29 1.42
N SER A 358 11.50 10.97 1.31
CA SER A 358 12.76 10.43 0.80
C SER A 358 13.02 10.81 -0.65
N ALA A 359 11.98 10.87 -1.50
CA ALA A 359 12.10 11.35 -2.88
C ALA A 359 12.49 12.84 -2.94
N SER A 360 11.92 13.66 -2.04
CA SER A 360 12.23 15.09 -1.94
C SER A 360 13.65 15.30 -1.42
N ALA A 361 14.02 14.64 -0.33
CA ALA A 361 15.35 14.72 0.26
C ALA A 361 16.45 14.29 -0.74
N TRP A 362 16.21 13.19 -1.47
CA TRP A 362 17.14 12.70 -2.49
C TRP A 362 17.44 13.75 -3.57
N ARG A 363 16.44 14.54 -3.99
CA ARG A 363 16.59 15.64 -4.96
C ARG A 363 17.50 16.76 -4.44
N GLU A 364 17.41 17.04 -3.14
CA GLU A 364 18.21 18.06 -2.46
C GLU A 364 19.62 17.54 -2.05
N GLY A 365 19.99 16.33 -2.47
CA GLY A 365 21.25 15.71 -2.06
C GLY A 365 21.32 15.37 -0.58
N VAL A 366 20.16 15.16 0.06
CA VAL A 366 20.01 14.72 1.44
C VAL A 366 19.73 13.22 1.47
N LEU A 367 20.50 12.46 2.25
CA LEU A 367 20.28 11.02 2.42
C LEU A 367 19.41 10.74 3.63
N THR A 368 18.35 9.96 3.41
CA THR A 368 17.41 9.51 4.43
C THR A 368 17.64 8.04 4.78
N SER A 369 17.39 7.64 6.02
CA SER A 369 17.28 6.21 6.38
C SER A 369 15.81 5.87 6.60
N THR A 370 15.38 4.71 6.12
CA THR A 370 14.03 4.19 6.39
C THR A 370 14.01 3.28 7.62
N ILE A 371 15.16 3.06 8.24
CA ILE A 371 15.33 2.16 9.36
C ILE A 371 15.32 2.99 10.65
N SER A 372 14.32 2.77 11.50
CA SER A 372 14.31 3.38 12.84
C SER A 372 15.29 2.67 13.76
N GLU A 373 16.10 3.43 14.50
CA GLU A 373 17.03 2.90 15.51
C GLU A 373 16.38 2.72 16.89
N ARG A 374 15.20 3.34 17.12
CA ARG A 374 14.47 3.27 18.40
C ARG A 374 12.95 3.24 18.19
N THR A 375 12.27 2.47 19.05
CA THR A 375 10.83 2.60 19.32
C THR A 375 10.69 3.10 20.75
N GLU A 376 10.78 4.41 20.94
CA GLU A 376 10.39 5.02 22.20
C GLU A 376 8.85 5.01 22.24
N THR A 377 8.29 4.37 23.27
CA THR A 377 6.84 4.16 23.43
C THR A 377 6.15 5.27 24.22
N GLU A 378 6.89 6.34 24.54
CA GLU A 378 6.46 7.38 25.47
C GLU A 378 5.71 8.50 24.76
N SER A 379 4.75 9.10 25.47
CA SER A 379 3.88 10.14 24.94
C SER A 379 4.38 11.54 25.28
N PHE A 380 4.36 12.43 24.31
CA PHE A 380 4.58 13.87 24.53
C PHE A 380 3.28 14.56 24.95
N PRO A 381 3.35 15.70 25.67
CA PRO A 381 2.16 16.51 25.96
C PRO A 381 1.39 16.85 24.67
N GLY A 382 0.07 16.65 24.70
CA GLY A 382 -0.81 16.94 23.59
C GLY A 382 -1.23 18.41 23.52
N VAL A 383 -2.41 18.65 22.94
CA VAL A 383 -2.98 19.99 22.79
C VAL A 383 -3.49 20.51 24.14
N TYR A 384 -3.27 21.80 24.41
CA TYR A 384 -3.89 22.49 25.52
C TYR A 384 -5.34 22.85 25.19
N ILE A 385 -6.28 22.50 26.06
CA ILE A 385 -7.71 22.80 25.91
C ILE A 385 -8.10 23.85 26.94
N PHE A 386 -8.58 25.00 26.47
CA PHE A 386 -9.15 26.02 27.36
C PHE A 386 -10.38 25.48 28.09
N PRO A 387 -10.52 25.71 29.41
CA PRO A 387 -11.71 25.31 30.15
C PRO A 387 -12.97 25.95 29.55
N PRO A 388 -14.00 25.17 29.16
CA PRO A 388 -15.22 25.73 28.60
C PRO A 388 -16.10 26.35 29.69
N ILE A 389 -16.73 27.49 29.37
CA ILE A 389 -17.83 28.02 30.19
C ILE A 389 -19.06 27.18 29.88
N LYS A 390 -19.50 26.38 30.85
CA LYS A 390 -20.65 25.48 30.69
C LYS A 390 -21.95 26.26 30.85
N GLY A 391 -22.86 26.13 29.89
CA GLY A 391 -24.17 26.75 29.95
C GLY A 391 -24.83 26.81 28.59
N LEU A 392 -26.06 27.28 28.56
CA LEU A 392 -26.79 27.57 27.33
C LEU A 392 -26.67 29.08 27.04
N GLU A 393 -25.96 29.45 25.98
CA GLU A 393 -25.83 30.85 25.55
C GLU A 393 -26.97 31.19 24.58
N ASN A 394 -27.98 31.91 25.06
CA ASN A 394 -29.16 32.32 24.30
C ASN A 394 -29.24 33.84 24.04
N ARG A 395 -28.27 34.61 24.55
CA ARG A 395 -28.33 36.08 24.50
C ARG A 395 -27.61 36.63 23.29
N HIS A 396 -26.51 36.01 22.88
CA HIS A 396 -25.69 36.49 21.77
C HIS A 396 -25.23 35.34 20.86
N PRO A 397 -25.10 35.58 19.53
CA PRO A 397 -24.48 34.62 18.62
C PRO A 397 -23.02 34.33 19.00
N VAL A 398 -22.61 33.05 18.93
CA VAL A 398 -21.22 32.62 19.13
C VAL A 398 -20.54 32.42 17.78
N THR A 399 -19.42 33.09 17.55
CA THR A 399 -18.64 32.96 16.32
C THR A 399 -17.45 32.01 16.54
N GLY A 400 -17.32 30.99 15.70
CA GLY A 400 -16.16 30.10 15.68
C GLY A 400 -15.06 30.64 14.76
N LEU A 401 -13.87 30.86 15.30
CA LEU A 401 -12.66 31.18 14.54
C LEU A 401 -11.68 30.01 14.66
N ASP A 402 -11.10 29.59 13.54
CA ASP A 402 -10.14 28.48 13.48
C ASP A 402 -8.98 28.81 12.54
N PHE A 403 -7.84 28.16 12.75
CA PHE A 403 -6.64 28.29 11.93
C PHE A 403 -6.68 27.30 10.77
N ARG A 404 -6.48 27.80 9.54
CA ARG A 404 -6.29 26.93 8.37
C ARG A 404 -4.94 26.22 8.46
N SER A 405 -4.96 24.89 8.59
CA SER A 405 -3.76 24.05 8.56
C SER A 405 -2.70 24.46 9.59
N LEU A 406 -3.10 24.64 10.85
CA LEU A 406 -2.23 25.13 11.94
C LEU A 406 -0.83 24.47 11.97
N TYR A 407 -0.76 23.14 12.10
CA TYR A 407 0.53 22.45 12.23
C TYR A 407 1.43 22.57 10.98
N PRO A 408 0.96 22.29 9.75
CA PRO A 408 1.76 22.57 8.55
C PRO A 408 2.25 24.02 8.47
N SER A 409 1.38 25.00 8.79
CA SER A 409 1.73 26.41 8.76
C SER A 409 2.81 26.76 9.78
N LEU A 410 2.76 26.20 10.99
CA LEU A 410 3.80 26.36 12.01
C LEU A 410 5.13 25.75 11.55
N ILE A 411 5.09 24.51 11.03
CA ILE A 411 6.28 23.83 10.49
C ILE A 411 6.97 24.68 9.44
N MET A 412 6.20 25.28 8.52
CA MET A 412 6.73 26.14 7.47
C MET A 412 7.25 27.49 8.02
N THR A 413 6.48 28.14 8.89
CA THR A 413 6.81 29.47 9.43
C THR A 413 8.09 29.45 10.26
N TYR A 414 8.27 28.43 11.09
CA TYR A 414 9.45 28.28 11.95
C TYR A 414 10.53 27.38 11.33
N ASN A 415 10.36 26.99 10.06
CA ASN A 415 11.32 26.16 9.31
C ASN A 415 11.71 24.87 10.07
N LEU A 416 10.71 24.21 10.67
CA LEU A 416 10.91 23.02 11.46
C LEU A 416 11.20 21.84 10.54
N SER A 417 12.39 21.27 10.66
CA SER A 417 12.80 20.11 9.86
C SER A 417 13.91 19.33 10.56
N PRO A 418 13.99 17.99 10.39
CA PRO A 418 15.08 17.19 10.95
C PRO A 418 16.48 17.69 10.58
N ASN A 419 16.65 18.30 9.40
CA ASN A 419 17.94 18.85 8.94
C ASN A 419 18.20 20.30 9.38
N LYS A 420 17.35 20.84 10.25
CA LYS A 420 17.47 22.18 10.83
C LYS A 420 17.61 22.15 12.36
N ILE A 421 17.48 20.96 12.97
CA ILE A 421 17.63 20.80 14.42
C ILE A 421 19.09 20.98 14.86
N ILE A 422 19.29 21.64 16.00
CA ILE A 422 20.60 21.88 16.58
C ILE A 422 20.57 21.37 18.03
N LEU A 423 21.15 20.19 18.25
CA LEU A 423 21.11 19.53 19.57
C LEU A 423 22.28 19.93 20.49
N SER A 424 23.27 20.67 19.97
CA SER A 424 24.44 21.10 20.72
C SER A 424 24.34 22.58 21.08
N GLN A 425 24.26 22.89 22.37
CA GLN A 425 24.23 24.25 22.87
C GLN A 425 25.44 25.07 22.41
N LYS A 426 26.64 24.49 22.48
CA LYS A 426 27.88 25.11 21.97
C LYS A 426 27.77 25.48 20.49
N TYR A 427 27.16 24.61 19.67
CA TYR A 427 26.97 24.89 18.26
C TYR A 427 25.88 25.94 18.02
N ALA A 428 24.81 25.94 18.81
CA ALA A 428 23.79 26.98 18.78
C ALA A 428 24.39 28.37 19.10
N GLU A 429 25.23 28.49 20.13
CA GLU A 429 25.93 29.73 20.48
C GLU A 429 26.84 30.21 19.34
N PHE A 430 27.61 29.31 18.75
CA PHE A 430 28.42 29.62 17.56
C PHE A 430 27.56 30.17 16.42
N LEU A 431 26.42 29.54 16.13
CA LEU A 431 25.51 29.99 15.07
C LEU A 431 24.88 31.35 15.39
N ARG A 432 24.47 31.60 16.65
CA ARG A 432 23.98 32.92 17.10
C ARG A 432 25.03 34.00 16.89
N ASN A 433 26.28 33.73 17.29
CA ASN A 433 27.41 34.64 17.09
C ASN A 433 27.71 34.91 15.61
N SER A 434 27.42 33.94 14.73
CA SER A 434 27.51 34.11 13.26
C SER A 434 26.32 34.85 12.62
N GLY A 435 25.39 35.36 13.43
CA GLY A 435 24.22 36.13 12.96
C GLY A 435 23.05 35.28 12.45
N LYS A 436 23.01 33.97 12.75
CA LYS A 436 21.88 33.10 12.40
C LYS A 436 20.75 33.25 13.40
N THR A 437 19.53 33.36 12.89
CA THR A 437 18.31 33.31 13.70
C THR A 437 18.04 31.87 14.11
N LEU A 438 17.93 31.63 15.42
CA LEU A 438 17.54 30.35 15.99
C LEU A 438 16.19 30.50 16.70
N HIS A 439 15.34 29.48 16.56
CA HIS A 439 14.10 29.35 17.31
C HIS A 439 14.31 28.30 18.38
N GLU A 440 14.23 28.71 19.64
CA GLU A 440 14.38 27.82 20.78
C GLU A 440 13.05 27.12 21.06
N ILE A 441 13.08 25.79 21.16
CA ILE A 441 11.89 24.99 21.43
C ILE A 441 12.03 24.32 22.79
N ASN A 442 11.26 24.81 23.75
CA ASN A 442 11.31 24.33 25.13
C ASN A 442 10.08 23.46 25.40
N PHE A 443 10.31 22.20 25.76
CA PHE A 443 9.24 21.26 26.07
C PHE A 443 9.67 20.27 27.14
N LYS A 444 8.68 19.71 27.85
CA LYS A 444 8.93 18.64 28.81
C LYS A 444 8.90 17.27 28.12
N PHE A 445 9.94 16.48 28.33
CA PHE A 445 9.99 15.08 27.98
C PHE A 445 10.25 14.27 29.25
N ASN A 446 9.33 13.37 29.62
CA ASN A 446 9.38 12.63 30.89
C ASN A 446 9.55 13.51 32.14
N GLY A 447 8.91 14.68 32.14
CA GLY A 447 9.01 15.64 33.24
C GLY A 447 10.34 16.40 33.29
N ILE A 448 11.26 16.13 32.37
CA ILE A 448 12.54 16.84 32.22
C ILE A 448 12.37 17.93 31.16
N ASP A 449 12.82 19.13 31.47
CA ASP A 449 12.85 20.22 30.49
C ASP A 449 13.92 19.92 29.43
N VAL A 450 13.48 19.82 28.18
CA VAL A 450 14.33 19.66 27.00
C VAL A 450 14.36 20.99 26.27
N LEU A 451 15.59 21.47 26.03
CA LEU A 451 15.89 22.61 25.18
C LEU A 451 16.35 22.06 23.83
N ALA A 452 15.65 22.39 22.75
CA ALA A 452 15.94 21.92 21.39
C ALA A 452 16.07 23.07 20.38
#